data_AF-A0A2W6C156-F1
#
_entry.id   AF-A0A2W6C156-F1
#
_cell.length_a   1.000
_cell.length_b   1.000
_cell.length_c   1.000
_cell.angle_alpha   90.00
_cell.angle_beta   90.00
_cell.angle_gamma   90.00
#
_symmetry.space_group_name_H-M   'P 1'
#
loop_
_entity.id
_entity.type
_entity.pdbx_description
1 polymer ?
#
loop_
_entity_poly.entity_id
_entity_poly.type
_entity_poly.pdbx_seq_one_letter_code
_entity_poly.pdbx_strand_id
1 'polypeptide(L)'
;MTLDPPIVRLELESRPETPALVRAMLGGLAERLGSDPELLDDLKTAVSEACNNVVLHAYPGAGGPLTVLLYASEREIEVVVRDRGTGIPPDAPSQGVGMRVVQALAERATFWSPPGGGTEVSMTFAAVREGKPLLITPPSPAPEDAWERRLAAEANGISGDVVGSVSPVGLLTGVLGRLGRALAIRARFSLDRFADVYLVTDAVTDHAARNAQGGRIAFAISARARRLELKIGPLRAGPSAGPDARRSEGGARAGSPPLALLSDELEQIRVGGSELLRVALLDPPRSRPPAG
;
A
#
# COMPACT_ATOMS: atom_id res chain seq x y z
N MET A 1 5.48 21.42 7.36
CA MET A 1 6.19 20.26 6.79
C MET A 1 6.92 19.57 7.90
N THR A 2 6.39 18.43 8.30
CA THR A 2 7.06 17.45 9.16
C THR A 2 8.38 17.06 8.50
N LEU A 3 9.49 17.15 9.25
CA LEU A 3 10.82 16.72 8.80
C LEU A 3 10.96 15.19 8.76
N ASP A 4 9.97 14.49 9.32
CA ASP A 4 9.95 13.03 9.41
C ASP A 4 9.51 12.38 8.09
N PRO A 5 10.07 11.20 7.76
CA PRO A 5 9.63 10.42 6.61
C PRO A 5 8.18 9.91 6.80
N PRO A 6 7.43 9.64 5.71
CA PRO A 6 6.06 9.16 5.83
C PRO A 6 6.00 7.77 6.46
N ILE A 7 5.02 7.55 7.34
CA ILE A 7 4.74 6.24 7.93
C ILE A 7 4.16 5.28 6.88
N VAL A 8 3.50 5.81 5.85
CA VAL A 8 3.05 5.05 4.68
C VAL A 8 3.30 5.84 3.40
N ARG A 9 3.86 5.16 2.40
CA ARG A 9 3.93 5.60 1.01
C ARG A 9 3.20 4.58 0.16
N LEU A 10 2.27 5.02 -0.69
CA LEU A 10 1.67 4.21 -1.74
C LEU A 10 1.90 4.85 -3.10
N GLU A 11 2.25 4.03 -4.08
CA GLU A 11 2.30 4.36 -5.50
C GLU A 11 1.31 3.44 -6.22
N LEU A 12 0.40 4.07 -6.95
CA LEU A 12 -0.78 3.49 -7.55
C LEU A 12 -0.94 4.03 -8.96
N GLU A 13 -1.65 3.30 -9.82
CA GLU A 13 -2.20 3.90 -11.04
C GLU A 13 -3.53 4.59 -10.72
N SER A 14 -3.80 5.76 -11.28
CA SER A 14 -5.08 6.46 -11.12
C SER A 14 -6.17 5.75 -11.93
N ARG A 15 -6.94 4.91 -11.23
CA ARG A 15 -8.07 4.15 -11.78
C ARG A 15 -9.31 4.37 -10.92
N PRO A 16 -10.53 4.10 -11.44
CA PRO A 16 -11.77 4.26 -10.67
C PRO A 16 -11.79 3.51 -9.33
N GLU A 17 -11.04 2.40 -9.21
CA GLU A 17 -10.91 1.63 -7.97
C GLU A 17 -9.90 2.20 -6.96
N THR A 18 -9.02 3.12 -7.37
CA THR A 18 -7.93 3.64 -6.52
C THR A 18 -8.42 4.25 -5.21
N PRO A 19 -9.48 5.08 -5.18
CA PRO A 19 -10.05 5.58 -3.92
C PRO A 19 -10.46 4.47 -2.96
N ALA A 20 -11.02 3.35 -3.46
CA ALA A 20 -11.42 2.23 -2.63
C ALA A 20 -10.21 1.50 -2.00
N LEU A 21 -9.11 1.36 -2.76
CA LEU A 21 -7.85 0.81 -2.24
C LEU A 21 -7.25 1.70 -1.15
N VAL A 22 -7.23 3.02 -1.36
CA VAL A 22 -6.73 3.98 -0.38
C VAL A 22 -7.59 3.95 0.90
N ARG A 23 -8.92 3.91 0.78
CA ARG A 23 -9.81 3.74 1.95
C ARG A 23 -9.58 2.43 2.70
N ALA A 24 -9.35 1.33 1.98
CA ALA A 24 -9.05 0.04 2.59
C ALA A 24 -7.74 0.11 3.40
N MET A 25 -6.70 0.74 2.84
CA MET A 25 -5.44 0.98 3.54
C MET A 25 -5.63 1.87 4.78
N LEU A 26 -6.34 2.99 4.67
CA LEU A 26 -6.63 3.89 5.80
C LEU A 26 -7.37 3.17 6.93
N GLY A 27 -8.36 2.33 6.59
CA GLY A 27 -9.05 1.50 7.59
C GLY A 27 -8.11 0.53 8.30
N GLY A 28 -7.19 -0.09 7.57
CA GLY A 28 -6.16 -0.96 8.15
C GLY A 28 -5.18 -0.23 9.06
N LEU A 29 -4.75 0.98 8.67
CA LEU A 29 -3.89 1.81 9.52
C LEU A 29 -4.60 2.25 10.79
N ALA A 30 -5.83 2.73 10.67
CA ALA A 30 -6.60 3.22 11.81
C ALA A 30 -6.78 2.14 12.88
N GLU A 31 -6.98 0.88 12.49
CA GLU A 31 -7.02 -0.24 13.43
C GLU A 31 -5.69 -0.44 14.18
N ARG A 32 -4.55 -0.23 13.53
CA ARG A 32 -3.21 -0.36 14.14
C ARG A 32 -2.83 0.84 14.99
N LEU A 33 -3.34 2.01 14.62
CA LEU A 33 -3.13 3.26 15.34
C LEU A 33 -4.22 3.50 16.40
N GLY A 34 -5.20 2.61 16.56
CA GLY A 34 -6.33 2.82 17.47
C GLY A 34 -7.04 4.15 17.23
N SER A 35 -7.19 4.55 15.97
CA SER A 35 -7.72 5.85 15.60
C SER A 35 -9.19 6.00 15.95
N ASP A 36 -9.58 7.21 16.34
CA ASP A 36 -10.97 7.59 16.55
C ASP A 36 -11.80 7.36 15.26
N PRO A 37 -13.02 6.81 15.36
CA PRO A 37 -13.84 6.51 14.20
C PRO A 37 -14.22 7.73 13.36
N GLU A 38 -14.49 8.88 14.00
CA GLU A 38 -14.87 10.10 13.28
C GLU A 38 -13.67 10.65 12.50
N LEU A 39 -12.49 10.67 13.13
CA LEU A 39 -11.23 11.02 12.44
C LEU A 39 -10.98 10.11 11.23
N LEU A 40 -11.24 8.80 11.35
CA LEU A 40 -11.09 7.86 10.24
C LEU A 40 -12.07 8.14 9.09
N ASP A 41 -13.31 8.50 9.40
CA ASP A 41 -14.32 8.80 8.39
C ASP A 41 -14.00 10.11 7.65
N ASP A 42 -13.50 11.13 8.37
CA ASP A 42 -13.00 12.37 7.79
C ASP A 42 -11.82 12.11 6.85
N LEU A 43 -10.82 11.35 7.32
CA LEU A 43 -9.67 10.92 6.52
C LEU A 43 -10.09 10.18 5.25
N LYS A 44 -10.94 9.16 5.38
CA LYS A 44 -11.41 8.38 4.22
C LYS A 44 -12.13 9.25 3.21
N THR A 45 -12.96 10.18 3.66
CA THR A 45 -13.78 11.02 2.79
C THR A 45 -12.89 12.02 2.05
N ALA A 46 -12.12 12.84 2.78
CA ALA A 46 -11.26 13.85 2.18
C ALA A 46 -10.19 13.24 1.23
N VAL A 47 -9.54 12.15 1.66
CA VAL A 47 -8.53 11.49 0.82
C VAL A 47 -9.16 10.83 -0.41
N SER A 48 -10.40 10.32 -0.31
CA SER A 48 -11.13 9.80 -1.47
C SER A 48 -11.44 10.90 -2.47
N GLU A 49 -11.85 12.09 -2.02
CA GLU A 49 -12.11 13.23 -2.91
C GLU A 49 -10.84 13.70 -3.61
N ALA A 50 -9.71 13.77 -2.89
CA ALA A 50 -8.42 14.06 -3.50
C ALA A 50 -8.03 13.01 -4.56
N CYS A 51 -8.21 11.72 -4.26
CA CYS A 51 -7.94 10.65 -5.23
C CYS A 51 -8.91 10.68 -6.42
N ASN A 52 -10.20 10.95 -6.20
CA ASN A 52 -11.21 11.10 -7.25
C ASN A 52 -10.84 12.23 -8.21
N ASN A 53 -10.39 13.37 -7.68
CA ASN A 53 -9.94 14.49 -8.49
C ASN A 53 -8.78 14.09 -9.41
N VAL A 54 -7.81 13.31 -8.91
CA VAL A 54 -6.72 12.79 -9.75
C VAL A 54 -7.26 11.86 -10.85
N VAL A 55 -8.12 10.91 -10.49
CA VAL A 55 -8.69 9.94 -11.44
C VAL A 55 -9.51 10.62 -12.55
N LEU A 56 -10.26 11.67 -12.21
CA LEU A 56 -11.17 12.34 -13.14
C LEU A 56 -10.50 13.44 -13.96
N HIS A 57 -9.47 14.10 -13.41
CA HIS A 57 -9.00 15.37 -13.94
C HIS A 57 -7.50 15.44 -14.23
N ALA A 58 -6.65 14.63 -13.59
CA ALA A 58 -5.21 14.79 -13.76
C ALA A 58 -4.70 14.33 -15.13
N TYR A 59 -5.31 13.28 -15.72
CA TYR A 59 -4.79 12.64 -16.91
C TYR A 59 -5.83 12.60 -18.05
N PRO A 60 -5.68 13.43 -19.10
CA PRO A 60 -6.57 13.38 -20.24
C PRO A 60 -6.27 12.12 -21.07
N GLY A 61 -7.16 11.13 -20.98
CA GLY A 61 -7.13 9.91 -21.80
C GLY A 61 -7.03 8.63 -20.96
N ALA A 62 -5.83 8.32 -20.47
CA ALA A 62 -5.57 7.14 -19.65
C ALA A 62 -5.14 7.55 -18.24
N GLY A 63 -5.27 6.63 -17.27
CA GLY A 63 -4.71 6.82 -15.93
C GLY A 63 -3.21 7.08 -15.96
N GLY A 64 -2.69 7.52 -14.82
CA GLY A 64 -1.28 7.76 -14.60
C GLY A 64 -0.89 7.64 -13.12
N PRO A 65 0.38 7.89 -12.77
CA PRO A 65 0.90 7.59 -11.44
C PRO A 65 0.34 8.52 -10.36
N LEU A 66 -0.30 7.92 -9.36
CA LEU A 66 -0.81 8.56 -8.15
C LEU A 66 0.04 8.12 -6.95
N THR A 67 0.47 9.09 -6.14
CA THR A 67 1.21 8.85 -4.90
C THR A 67 0.39 9.31 -3.70
N VAL A 68 0.28 8.48 -2.67
CA VAL A 68 -0.30 8.83 -1.37
C VAL A 68 0.78 8.70 -0.30
N LEU A 69 1.02 9.77 0.44
CA LEU A 69 1.93 9.80 1.58
C LEU A 69 1.13 10.09 2.84
N LEU A 70 1.43 9.36 3.91
CA LEU A 70 0.78 9.57 5.20
C LEU A 70 1.85 9.74 6.28
N TYR A 71 1.73 10.83 7.02
CA TYR A 71 2.56 11.19 8.15
C TYR A 71 1.68 11.21 9.39
N ALA A 72 2.19 10.72 10.51
CA ALA A 72 1.48 10.72 11.78
C ALA A 72 2.41 11.23 12.88
N SER A 73 1.88 12.12 13.70
CA SER A 73 2.54 12.65 14.89
C SER A 73 1.54 12.65 16.07
N GLU A 74 1.99 13.06 17.24
CA GLU A 74 1.12 13.22 18.41
C GLU A 74 0.06 14.32 18.25
N ARG A 75 0.25 15.24 17.30
CA ARG A 75 -0.60 16.43 17.15
C ARG A 75 -1.45 16.41 15.90
N GLU A 76 -0.92 15.85 14.82
CA GLU A 76 -1.57 15.88 13.53
C GLU A 76 -1.26 14.63 12.70
N ILE A 77 -2.22 14.27 11.84
CA ILE A 77 -2.04 13.39 10.69
C ILE A 77 -1.99 14.27 9.45
N GLU A 78 -0.94 14.12 8.64
CA GLU A 78 -0.85 14.76 7.33
C GLU A 78 -0.97 13.69 6.25
N VAL A 79 -1.87 13.90 5.29
CA VAL A 79 -2.00 13.06 4.10
C VAL A 79 -1.74 13.90 2.86
N VAL A 80 -0.79 13.47 2.06
CA VAL A 80 -0.44 14.12 0.79
C VAL A 80 -0.84 13.20 -0.36
N VAL A 81 -1.66 13.71 -1.28
CA VAL A 81 -2.02 13.06 -2.54
C VAL A 81 -1.37 13.83 -3.68
N ARG A 82 -0.57 13.14 -4.49
CA ARG A 82 0.19 13.73 -5.59
C ARG A 82 -0.02 12.97 -6.89
N ASP A 83 -0.15 13.72 -7.97
CA ASP A 83 -0.13 13.20 -9.34
C ASP A 83 1.01 13.83 -10.18
N ARG A 84 1.14 13.35 -11.42
CA ARG A 84 2.05 13.85 -12.45
C ARG A 84 1.30 14.26 -13.72
N GLY A 85 0.03 14.61 -13.58
CA GLY A 85 -0.87 14.98 -14.65
C GLY A 85 -0.69 16.43 -15.09
N THR A 86 -1.75 17.00 -15.67
CA THR A 86 -1.73 18.36 -16.23
C THR A 86 -1.74 19.48 -15.18
N GLY A 87 -1.92 19.15 -13.91
CA GLY A 87 -2.04 20.13 -12.82
C GLY A 87 -3.42 20.79 -12.75
N ILE A 88 -3.56 21.76 -11.84
CA ILE A 88 -4.80 22.53 -11.66
C ILE A 88 -4.81 23.67 -12.69
N PRO A 89 -5.83 23.75 -13.58
CA PRO A 89 -5.97 24.87 -14.49
C PRO A 89 -6.14 26.19 -13.73
N PRO A 90 -5.51 27.30 -14.16
CA PRO A 90 -5.62 28.60 -13.49
C PRO A 90 -7.05 29.13 -13.45
N ASP A 91 -7.88 28.78 -14.44
CA ASP A 91 -9.27 29.22 -14.58
C ASP A 91 -10.28 28.15 -14.15
N ALA A 92 -9.85 27.11 -13.42
CA ALA A 92 -10.76 26.08 -12.93
C ALA A 92 -11.84 26.75 -12.05
N PRO A 93 -13.15 26.53 -12.32
CA PRO A 93 -14.21 27.15 -11.53
C PRO A 93 -14.00 26.83 -10.06
N SER A 94 -14.15 27.85 -9.21
CA SER A 94 -13.93 27.85 -7.76
C SER A 94 -14.21 26.48 -7.15
N GLN A 95 -13.15 25.68 -7.07
CA GLN A 95 -13.01 24.43 -6.34
C GLN A 95 -14.30 23.59 -6.31
N GLY A 96 -14.42 22.63 -7.24
CA GLY A 96 -15.55 21.70 -7.36
C GLY A 96 -15.92 21.02 -6.03
N VAL A 97 -17.10 20.39 -5.97
CA VAL A 97 -17.70 19.88 -4.71
C VAL A 97 -16.70 19.08 -3.85
N GLY A 98 -15.92 18.16 -4.46
CA GLY A 98 -14.93 17.36 -3.73
C GLY A 98 -13.85 18.19 -3.02
N MET A 99 -13.44 19.32 -3.61
CA MET A 99 -12.45 20.20 -3.00
C MET A 99 -13.00 20.94 -1.77
N ARG A 100 -14.28 21.33 -1.82
CA ARG A 100 -14.97 21.93 -0.67
C ARG A 100 -15.14 20.93 0.47
N VAL A 101 -15.39 19.67 0.13
CA VAL A 101 -15.42 18.58 1.12
C VAL A 101 -14.05 18.44 1.78
N VAL A 102 -12.95 18.42 1.01
CA VAL A 102 -11.59 18.37 1.58
C VAL A 102 -11.34 19.55 2.54
N GLN A 103 -11.69 20.78 2.13
CA GLN A 103 -11.51 21.98 2.96
C GLN A 103 -12.42 22.02 4.19
N ALA A 104 -13.58 21.37 4.14
CA ALA A 104 -14.50 21.32 5.27
C ALA A 104 -14.08 20.29 6.33
N LEU A 105 -13.43 19.20 5.90
CA LEU A 105 -13.04 18.09 6.78
C LEU A 105 -11.61 18.24 7.34
N ALA A 106 -10.68 18.76 6.55
CA ALA A 106 -9.30 18.96 7.00
C ALA A 106 -9.17 20.28 7.78
N GLU A 107 -8.38 20.28 8.86
CA GLU A 107 -8.05 21.51 9.59
C GLU A 107 -7.24 22.47 8.71
N ARG A 108 -6.37 21.91 7.87
CA ARG A 108 -5.66 22.64 6.83
C ARG A 108 -5.65 21.82 5.56
N ALA A 109 -5.92 22.46 4.43
CA ALA A 109 -5.77 21.87 3.10
C ALA A 109 -5.02 22.83 2.18
N THR A 110 -3.94 22.36 1.56
CA THR A 110 -3.19 23.11 0.56
C THR A 110 -3.25 22.40 -0.78
N PHE A 111 -3.38 23.18 -1.84
CA PHE A 111 -3.49 22.70 -3.21
C PHE A 111 -2.47 23.46 -4.03
N TRP A 112 -1.50 22.77 -4.61
CA TRP A 112 -0.48 23.43 -5.40
C TRP A 112 -0.05 22.55 -6.57
N SER A 113 0.42 23.20 -7.63
CA SER A 113 0.94 22.53 -8.84
C SER A 113 2.47 22.65 -8.85
N PRO A 114 3.22 21.54 -8.73
CA PRO A 114 4.67 21.61 -8.71
C PRO A 114 5.31 22.09 -10.01
N PRO A 115 6.50 22.74 -9.93
CA PRO A 115 7.35 22.95 -11.10
C PRO A 115 7.66 21.60 -11.76
N GLY A 116 7.22 21.41 -13.01
CA GLY A 116 7.30 20.12 -13.71
C GLY A 116 5.95 19.39 -13.88
N GLY A 117 4.85 19.98 -13.41
CA GLY A 117 3.49 19.49 -13.65
C GLY A 117 2.92 18.65 -12.50
N GLY A 118 1.66 18.24 -12.69
CA GLY A 118 0.85 17.53 -11.71
C GLY A 118 0.23 18.44 -10.65
N THR A 119 -0.54 17.80 -9.76
CA THR A 119 -1.12 18.43 -8.57
C THR A 119 -0.62 17.75 -7.31
N GLU A 120 -0.44 18.53 -6.25
CA GLU A 120 -0.26 18.03 -4.90
C GLU A 120 -1.31 18.64 -3.97
N VAL A 121 -1.97 17.77 -3.23
CA VAL A 121 -2.97 18.09 -2.22
C VAL A 121 -2.45 17.62 -0.87
N SER A 122 -2.11 18.53 0.03
CA SER A 122 -1.78 18.19 1.42
C SER A 122 -2.97 18.53 2.33
N MET A 123 -3.34 17.57 3.17
CA MET A 123 -4.46 17.66 4.12
C MET A 123 -3.95 17.33 5.51
N THR A 124 -4.20 18.21 6.47
CA THR A 124 -3.86 18.03 7.89
C THR A 124 -5.12 17.84 8.72
N PHE A 125 -5.09 16.83 9.59
CA PHE A 125 -6.16 16.51 10.53
C PHE A 125 -5.61 16.50 11.95
N ALA A 126 -6.37 17.03 12.91
CA ALA A 126 -5.98 17.00 14.31
C ALA A 126 -5.89 15.55 14.84
N ALA A 127 -4.81 15.23 15.54
CA ALA A 127 -4.63 13.97 16.27
C ALA A 127 -5.09 14.07 17.73
N VAL A 128 -5.55 15.25 18.17
CA VAL A 128 -6.03 15.51 19.52
C VAL A 128 -7.29 16.36 19.45
N ARG A 129 -8.32 15.97 20.20
CA ARG A 129 -9.56 16.75 20.32
C ARG A 129 -9.92 16.89 21.79
N GLU A 130 -10.11 18.13 22.24
CA GLU A 130 -10.40 18.46 23.64
C GLU A 130 -9.41 17.83 24.64
N GLY A 131 -8.12 17.79 24.27
CA GLY A 131 -7.06 17.20 25.09
C GLY A 131 -7.02 15.66 25.09
N LYS A 132 -7.91 14.99 24.35
CA LYS A 132 -7.89 13.53 24.19
C LYS A 132 -7.17 13.15 22.89
N PRO A 133 -6.18 12.25 22.94
CA PRO A 133 -5.59 11.67 21.74
C PRO A 133 -6.64 10.93 20.90
N LEU A 134 -6.62 11.15 19.60
CA LEU A 134 -7.46 10.49 18.61
C LEU A 134 -6.75 9.33 17.91
N LEU A 135 -5.49 9.06 18.25
CA LEU A 135 -4.74 7.88 17.83
C LEU A 135 -3.58 7.61 18.79
N ILE A 136 -3.07 6.40 18.72
CA ILE A 136 -1.78 5.99 19.24
C ILE A 136 -0.74 6.38 18.19
N THR A 137 0.13 7.34 18.54
CA THR A 137 1.22 7.76 17.67
C THR A 137 2.20 6.60 17.46
N PRO A 138 2.56 6.26 16.21
CA PRO A 138 3.62 5.28 15.99
C PRO A 138 4.96 5.84 16.47
N PRO A 139 5.93 4.97 16.81
CA PRO A 139 7.31 5.43 17.03
C PRO A 139 7.85 6.15 15.80
N SER A 140 8.89 6.97 15.99
CA SER A 140 9.50 7.75 14.91
C SER A 140 9.79 6.86 13.69
N PRO A 141 9.31 7.25 12.49
CA PRO A 141 9.42 6.42 11.30
C PRO A 141 10.87 6.30 10.87
N ALA A 142 11.23 5.11 10.37
CA ALA A 142 12.54 4.88 9.81
C ALA A 142 12.71 5.71 8.52
N PRO A 143 13.94 6.19 8.21
CA PRO A 143 14.22 6.97 7.01
C PRO A 143 13.72 6.26 5.75
N GLU A 144 13.31 7.05 4.74
CA GLU A 144 13.12 6.50 3.41
C GLU A 144 14.50 6.09 2.87
N ASP A 145 14.66 4.81 2.57
CA ASP A 145 15.73 4.35 1.73
C ASP A 145 15.17 4.15 0.32
N ALA A 146 15.93 4.51 -0.72
CA ALA A 146 15.51 4.36 -2.11
C ALA A 146 15.47 2.87 -2.54
N TRP A 147 15.18 1.95 -1.62
CA TRP A 147 15.20 0.51 -1.82
C TRP A 147 14.24 0.08 -2.92
N GLU A 148 12.99 0.57 -2.89
CA GLU A 148 11.99 0.32 -3.93
C GLU A 148 12.52 0.67 -5.33
N ARG A 149 13.08 1.87 -5.48
CA ARG A 149 13.62 2.36 -6.76
C ARG A 149 14.83 1.55 -7.24
N ARG A 150 15.73 1.20 -6.33
CA ARG A 150 16.90 0.34 -6.62
C ARG A 150 16.46 -1.03 -7.11
N LEU A 151 15.53 -1.66 -6.41
CA LEU A 151 14.99 -2.98 -6.78
C LEU A 151 14.26 -2.96 -8.13
N ALA A 152 13.45 -1.93 -8.38
CA ALA A 152 12.74 -1.82 -9.65
C ALA A 152 13.69 -1.78 -10.86
N ALA A 153 14.90 -1.22 -10.70
CA ALA A 153 15.91 -1.13 -11.75
C ALA A 153 16.67 -2.45 -12.02
N GLU A 154 16.81 -3.33 -11.04
CA GLU A 154 17.67 -4.52 -11.09
C GLU A 154 17.04 -5.79 -11.73
N ALA A 155 15.92 -5.63 -12.45
CA ALA A 155 15.12 -6.66 -13.16
C ALA A 155 14.14 -7.48 -12.30
N ASN A 156 12.83 -7.33 -12.58
CA ASN A 156 11.69 -7.98 -11.90
C ASN A 156 11.52 -7.70 -10.39
N GLY A 157 12.04 -6.58 -9.89
CA GLY A 157 11.92 -6.15 -8.50
C GLY A 157 10.48 -5.80 -8.04
N ILE A 158 10.38 -4.86 -7.10
CA ILE A 158 9.10 -4.40 -6.55
C ILE A 158 8.37 -3.59 -7.64
N SER A 159 7.31 -4.19 -8.19
CA SER A 159 6.39 -3.59 -9.16
C SER A 159 5.03 -4.29 -9.02
N GLY A 160 3.95 -3.55 -9.24
CA GLY A 160 2.60 -4.10 -9.19
C GLY A 160 1.52 -3.05 -9.38
N ASP A 161 0.26 -3.46 -9.21
CA ASP A 161 -0.88 -2.54 -9.25
C ASP A 161 -0.89 -1.59 -8.03
N VAL A 162 -0.32 -2.03 -6.92
CA VAL A 162 -0.02 -1.22 -5.73
C VAL A 162 1.42 -1.48 -5.31
N VAL A 163 2.21 -0.43 -5.21
CA VAL A 163 3.56 -0.46 -4.62
C VAL A 163 3.56 0.45 -3.41
N GLY A 164 4.28 0.12 -2.35
CA GLY A 164 4.38 1.02 -1.22
C GLY A 164 5.35 0.57 -0.15
N SER A 165 5.51 1.40 0.87
CA SER A 165 6.23 1.06 2.09
C SER A 165 5.50 1.54 3.32
N VAL A 166 5.80 0.87 4.43
CA VAL A 166 5.30 1.23 5.76
C VAL A 166 6.46 1.30 6.76
N SER A 167 6.33 2.20 7.72
CA SER A 167 7.20 2.30 8.89
C SER A 167 6.40 2.80 10.11
N PRO A 168 6.50 2.14 11.28
CA PRO A 168 7.25 0.92 11.53
C PRO A 168 6.66 -0.31 10.81
N VAL A 169 7.46 -1.36 10.67
CA VAL A 169 7.07 -2.64 10.03
C VAL A 169 5.76 -3.21 10.60
N GLY A 170 5.47 -2.98 11.89
CA GLY A 170 4.24 -3.45 12.54
C GLY A 170 2.93 -2.89 11.96
N LEU A 171 2.98 -1.80 11.19
CA LEU A 171 1.82 -1.28 10.47
C LEU A 171 1.45 -2.12 9.24
N LEU A 172 2.37 -2.95 8.74
CA LEU A 172 2.18 -3.76 7.53
C LEU A 172 0.96 -4.67 7.63
N THR A 173 0.70 -5.27 8.81
CA THR A 173 -0.44 -6.17 9.03
C THR A 173 -1.78 -5.51 8.70
N GLY A 174 -1.97 -4.25 9.13
CA GLY A 174 -3.19 -3.49 8.81
C GLY A 174 -3.30 -3.16 7.33
N VAL A 175 -2.19 -2.72 6.73
CA VAL A 175 -2.13 -2.25 5.34
C VAL A 175 -2.26 -3.40 4.34
N LEU A 176 -1.37 -4.39 4.42
CA LEU A 176 -1.27 -5.47 3.43
C LEU A 176 -2.53 -6.34 3.41
N GLY A 177 -3.08 -6.67 4.59
CA GLY A 177 -4.28 -7.51 4.68
C GLY A 177 -5.49 -6.85 4.02
N ARG A 178 -5.69 -5.54 4.23
CA ARG A 178 -6.82 -4.79 3.64
C ARG A 178 -6.67 -4.64 2.13
N LEU A 179 -5.47 -4.28 1.65
CA LEU A 179 -5.19 -4.15 0.23
C LEU A 179 -5.28 -5.50 -0.50
N GLY A 180 -4.69 -6.56 0.07
CA GLY A 180 -4.74 -7.90 -0.48
C GLY A 180 -6.17 -8.40 -0.68
N ARG A 181 -7.04 -8.21 0.31
CA ARG A 181 -8.47 -8.54 0.19
C ARG A 181 -9.18 -7.70 -0.87
N ALA A 182 -9.01 -6.38 -0.88
CA ALA A 182 -9.62 -5.51 -1.88
C ALA A 182 -9.22 -5.91 -3.32
N LEU A 183 -7.94 -6.26 -3.51
CA LEU A 183 -7.41 -6.71 -4.79
C LEU A 183 -7.80 -8.14 -5.17
N ALA A 184 -7.98 -9.04 -4.20
CA ALA A 184 -8.48 -10.39 -4.45
C ALA A 184 -9.93 -10.37 -4.98
N ILE A 185 -10.78 -9.49 -4.46
CA ILE A 185 -12.14 -9.25 -4.99
C ILE A 185 -12.05 -8.83 -6.46
N ARG A 186 -11.17 -7.86 -6.76
CA ARG A 186 -10.93 -7.39 -8.14
C ARG A 186 -10.41 -8.51 -9.04
N ALA A 187 -9.54 -9.38 -8.51
CA ALA A 187 -9.03 -10.54 -9.21
C ALA A 187 -10.07 -11.66 -9.39
N ARG A 188 -11.30 -11.50 -8.89
CA ARG A 188 -12.41 -12.47 -9.01
C ARG A 188 -12.08 -13.82 -8.37
N PHE A 189 -11.43 -13.78 -7.21
CA PHE A 189 -11.20 -14.99 -6.41
C PHE A 189 -12.53 -15.60 -5.97
N SER A 190 -12.60 -16.92 -5.99
CA SER A 190 -13.67 -17.69 -5.36
C SER A 190 -13.73 -17.42 -3.85
N LEU A 191 -14.89 -17.62 -3.23
CA LEU A 191 -15.07 -17.40 -1.78
C LEU A 191 -14.11 -18.28 -0.95
N ASP A 192 -13.88 -19.52 -1.37
CA ASP A 192 -12.94 -20.44 -0.71
C ASP A 192 -11.53 -19.85 -0.74
N ARG A 193 -11.06 -19.44 -1.92
CA ARG A 193 -9.72 -18.85 -2.07
C ARG A 193 -9.60 -17.45 -1.48
N PHE A 194 -10.70 -16.74 -1.32
CA PHE A 194 -10.70 -15.45 -0.66
C PHE A 194 -10.34 -15.56 0.83
N ALA A 195 -10.72 -16.65 1.50
CA ALA A 195 -10.31 -16.92 2.88
C ALA A 195 -8.79 -17.16 2.99
N ASP A 196 -8.20 -17.87 2.02
CA ASP A 196 -6.75 -18.11 1.97
C ASP A 196 -5.95 -16.82 1.87
N VAL A 197 -6.47 -15.79 1.18
CA VAL A 197 -5.82 -14.47 1.09
C VAL A 197 -5.58 -13.89 2.49
N TYR A 198 -6.54 -14.05 3.42
CA TYR A 198 -6.35 -13.60 4.80
C TYR A 198 -5.16 -14.33 5.45
N LEU A 199 -5.17 -15.66 5.40
CA LEU A 199 -4.12 -16.49 6.02
C LEU A 199 -2.73 -16.19 5.45
N VAL A 200 -2.64 -15.99 4.14
CA VAL A 200 -1.37 -15.69 3.46
C VAL A 200 -0.89 -14.29 3.80
N THR A 201 -1.76 -13.28 3.73
CA THR A 201 -1.36 -11.91 4.08
C THR A 201 -0.89 -11.82 5.54
N ASP A 202 -1.56 -12.52 6.45
CA ASP A 202 -1.17 -12.59 7.86
C ASP A 202 0.21 -13.22 8.02
N ALA A 203 0.39 -14.45 7.51
CA ALA A 203 1.67 -15.17 7.54
C ALA A 203 2.82 -14.39 6.89
N VAL A 204 2.54 -13.64 5.82
CA VAL A 204 3.51 -12.78 5.13
C VAL A 204 3.90 -11.59 6.02
N THR A 205 2.93 -10.92 6.65
CA THR A 205 3.23 -9.80 7.56
C THR A 205 3.99 -10.25 8.80
N ASP A 206 3.67 -11.45 9.30
CA ASP A 206 4.33 -12.10 10.41
C ASP A 206 5.80 -12.44 10.09
N HIS A 207 6.03 -12.97 8.89
CA HIS A 207 7.38 -13.22 8.39
C HIS A 207 8.17 -11.92 8.25
N ALA A 208 7.54 -10.87 7.70
CA ALA A 208 8.13 -9.56 7.55
C ALA A 208 8.50 -8.92 8.90
N ALA A 209 7.63 -9.01 9.91
CA ALA A 209 7.91 -8.48 11.25
C ALA A 209 9.15 -9.12 11.91
N ARG A 210 9.37 -10.42 11.69
CA ARG A 210 10.54 -11.14 12.23
C ARG A 210 11.82 -10.88 11.44
N ASN A 211 11.70 -10.72 10.13
CA ASN A 211 12.85 -10.76 9.22
C ASN A 211 13.18 -9.42 8.56
N ALA A 212 12.44 -8.34 8.77
CA ALA A 212 12.76 -7.03 8.18
C ALA A 212 14.19 -6.59 8.53
N GLN A 213 14.92 -6.07 7.54
CA GLN A 213 16.30 -5.61 7.73
C GLN A 213 16.38 -4.34 8.60
N GLY A 214 15.36 -3.48 8.52
CA GLY A 214 15.26 -2.23 9.27
C GLY A 214 13.82 -1.92 9.70
N GLY A 215 13.57 -0.67 10.12
CA GLY A 215 12.26 -0.22 10.59
C GLY A 215 11.25 0.10 9.48
N ARG A 216 11.67 0.08 8.21
CA ARG A 216 10.81 0.27 7.03
C ARG A 216 10.82 -0.98 6.18
N ILE A 217 9.66 -1.30 5.62
CA ILE A 217 9.50 -2.42 4.69
C ILE A 217 8.65 -1.98 3.51
N ALA A 218 9.09 -2.35 2.32
CA ALA A 218 8.38 -2.13 1.08
C ALA A 218 7.63 -3.39 0.65
N PHE A 219 6.56 -3.19 -0.11
CA PHE A 219 5.75 -4.24 -0.67
C PHE A 219 5.22 -3.84 -2.06
N ALA A 220 4.89 -4.85 -2.86
CA ALA A 220 4.07 -4.69 -4.05
C ALA A 220 2.98 -5.76 -4.09
N ILE A 221 1.81 -5.38 -4.60
CA ILE A 221 0.70 -6.29 -4.86
C ILE A 221 0.34 -6.18 -6.34
N SER A 222 0.36 -7.31 -7.04
CA SER A 222 -0.12 -7.43 -8.41
C SER A 222 -1.36 -8.32 -8.45
N ALA A 223 -2.43 -7.81 -9.03
CA ALA A 223 -3.69 -8.53 -9.19
C ALA A 223 -3.98 -8.72 -10.69
N ARG A 224 -4.13 -9.98 -11.08
CA ARG A 224 -4.56 -10.39 -12.41
C ARG A 224 -5.75 -11.34 -12.25
N ALA A 225 -6.43 -11.67 -13.35
CA ALA A 225 -7.59 -12.55 -13.28
C ALA A 225 -7.22 -13.86 -12.56
N ARG A 226 -7.81 -14.04 -11.37
CA ARG A 226 -7.64 -15.19 -10.47
C ARG A 226 -6.20 -15.47 -10.05
N ARG A 227 -5.37 -14.42 -10.01
CA ARG A 227 -4.01 -14.45 -9.49
C ARG A 227 -3.71 -13.20 -8.67
N LEU A 228 -3.17 -13.40 -7.47
CA LEU A 228 -2.68 -12.34 -6.58
C LEU A 228 -1.22 -12.63 -6.25
N GLU A 229 -0.33 -11.68 -6.51
CA GLU A 229 1.09 -11.79 -6.21
C GLU A 229 1.50 -10.69 -5.24
N LEU A 230 2.24 -11.07 -4.19
CA LEU A 230 2.79 -10.22 -3.15
C LEU A 230 4.32 -10.28 -3.22
N LYS A 231 4.98 -9.13 -3.20
CA LYS A 231 6.45 -9.03 -3.05
C LYS A 231 6.75 -8.17 -1.84
N ILE A 232 7.64 -8.57 -0.93
CA ILE A 232 7.96 -7.83 0.30
C ILE A 232 9.46 -7.87 0.62
N GLY A 233 10.03 -6.71 0.96
CA GLY A 233 11.42 -6.56 1.39
C GLY A 233 11.77 -5.11 1.75
N PRO A 234 12.96 -4.82 2.32
CA PRO A 234 14.08 -5.74 2.47
C PRO A 234 13.94 -6.63 3.71
N LEU A 235 14.25 -7.91 3.52
CA LEU A 235 14.40 -8.89 4.58
C LEU A 235 15.88 -9.16 4.83
N ARG A 236 16.23 -9.51 6.08
CA ARG A 236 17.57 -10.00 6.44
C ARG A 236 17.82 -11.28 5.67
N ALA A 237 18.98 -11.36 5.05
CA ALA A 237 19.34 -12.55 4.30
C ALA A 237 19.58 -13.75 5.24
N GLY A 238 19.00 -14.90 4.88
CA GLY A 238 19.23 -16.15 5.61
C GLY A 238 20.66 -16.67 5.47
N PRO A 239 21.13 -17.54 6.40
CA PRO A 239 22.48 -18.10 6.39
C PRO A 239 22.75 -19.11 5.25
N SER A 240 21.80 -19.37 4.34
CA SER A 240 21.97 -20.38 3.29
C SER A 240 21.20 -20.06 2.01
N ALA A 241 21.83 -19.27 1.13
CA ALA A 241 21.47 -19.24 -0.29
C ALA A 241 22.74 -18.93 -1.09
N GLY A 242 23.43 -19.98 -1.53
CA GLY A 242 24.44 -19.86 -2.58
C GLY A 242 23.81 -19.41 -3.91
N PRO A 243 24.62 -18.99 -4.90
CA PRO A 243 24.15 -18.40 -6.16
C PRO A 243 23.29 -19.32 -7.05
N ASP A 244 23.13 -20.61 -6.71
CA ASP A 244 22.44 -21.63 -7.51
C ASP A 244 21.04 -22.03 -7.01
N ALA A 245 20.40 -21.20 -6.19
CA ALA A 245 19.04 -21.43 -5.69
C ALA A 245 17.96 -21.26 -6.77
N ARG A 246 17.98 -22.11 -7.81
CA ARG A 246 16.94 -22.20 -8.85
C ARG A 246 15.57 -22.52 -8.25
N ARG A 247 14.55 -22.02 -8.94
CA ARG A 247 13.11 -22.27 -8.76
C ARG A 247 12.84 -23.67 -8.19
N SER A 248 12.35 -23.72 -6.96
CA SER A 248 11.75 -24.94 -6.44
C SER A 248 10.26 -24.87 -6.69
N GLU A 249 9.79 -25.60 -7.70
CA GLU A 249 8.41 -26.06 -7.72
C GLU A 249 8.28 -27.06 -6.56
N GLY A 250 7.54 -26.71 -5.51
CA GLY A 250 7.05 -27.66 -4.51
C GLY A 250 7.95 -28.05 -3.33
N GLY A 251 9.01 -27.30 -2.99
CA GLY A 251 9.88 -27.62 -1.85
C GLY A 251 9.91 -26.55 -0.76
N ALA A 252 9.29 -26.82 0.40
CA ALA A 252 9.40 -25.97 1.58
C ALA A 252 10.87 -25.79 2.01
N ARG A 253 11.41 -24.58 1.88
CA ARG A 253 12.72 -24.21 2.44
C ARG A 253 12.59 -23.86 3.93
N ALA A 254 13.58 -24.26 4.71
CA ALA A 254 13.67 -23.99 6.13
C ALA A 254 13.66 -22.47 6.39
N GLY A 255 12.60 -21.98 7.04
CA GLY A 255 12.44 -20.56 7.40
C GLY A 255 11.07 -19.95 7.09
N SER A 256 10.20 -20.63 6.33
CA SER A 256 8.82 -20.15 6.07
C SER A 256 7.77 -21.28 5.95
N PRO A 257 7.73 -22.29 6.84
CA PRO A 257 6.83 -23.44 6.70
C PRO A 257 5.33 -23.08 6.58
N PRO A 258 4.76 -22.11 7.32
CA PRO A 258 3.36 -21.72 7.13
C PRO A 258 3.08 -21.15 5.74
N LEU A 259 4.00 -20.35 5.20
CA LEU A 259 3.81 -19.72 3.89
C LEU A 259 3.84 -20.73 2.75
N ALA A 260 4.73 -21.72 2.82
CA ALA A 260 4.83 -22.77 1.79
C ALA A 260 3.55 -23.63 1.72
N LEU A 261 2.82 -23.78 2.82
CA LEU A 261 1.57 -24.52 2.87
C LEU A 261 0.35 -23.70 2.42
N LEU A 262 0.43 -22.38 2.53
CA LEU A 262 -0.69 -21.47 2.28
C LEU A 262 -0.65 -20.80 0.88
N SER A 263 0.46 -20.94 0.14
CA SER A 263 0.67 -20.29 -1.15
C SER A 263 0.92 -21.28 -2.28
N ASP A 264 0.61 -20.87 -3.52
CA ASP A 264 0.84 -21.68 -4.71
C ASP A 264 2.25 -21.50 -5.27
N GLU A 265 2.81 -20.29 -5.14
CA GLU A 265 4.20 -19.99 -5.46
C GLU A 265 4.86 -19.24 -4.30
N LEU A 266 6.07 -19.65 -3.95
CA LEU A 266 6.90 -19.00 -2.92
C LEU A 266 8.34 -18.94 -3.40
N GLU A 267 8.92 -17.74 -3.42
CA GLU A 267 10.29 -17.52 -3.84
C GLU A 267 10.99 -16.50 -2.93
N GLN A 268 12.24 -16.77 -2.57
CA GLN A 268 13.12 -15.84 -1.88
C GLN A 268 14.22 -15.42 -2.84
N ILE A 269 14.29 -14.12 -3.12
CA ILE A 269 15.18 -13.54 -4.11
C ILE A 269 16.21 -12.71 -3.37
N ARG A 270 17.50 -13.00 -3.57
CA ARG A 270 18.58 -12.23 -2.97
C ARG A 270 18.87 -10.99 -3.82
N VAL A 271 18.86 -9.82 -3.20
CA VAL A 271 19.12 -8.55 -3.89
C VAL A 271 19.96 -7.65 -3.00
N GLY A 272 21.06 -7.10 -3.51
CA GLY A 272 21.85 -6.07 -2.82
C GLY A 272 22.29 -6.41 -1.37
N GLY A 273 22.48 -7.69 -1.03
CA GLY A 273 22.82 -8.14 0.33
C GLY A 273 21.64 -8.43 1.26
N SER A 274 20.42 -8.20 0.77
CA SER A 274 19.14 -8.43 1.45
C SER A 274 18.31 -9.46 0.70
N GLU A 275 17.12 -9.77 1.21
CA GLU A 275 16.17 -10.68 0.57
C GLU A 275 14.84 -9.99 0.26
N LEU A 276 14.20 -10.46 -0.81
CA LEU A 276 12.85 -10.14 -1.24
C LEU A 276 12.04 -11.43 -1.22
N LEU A 277 10.93 -11.44 -0.49
CA LEU A 277 9.98 -12.55 -0.49
C LEU A 277 8.92 -12.30 -1.56
N ARG A 278 8.71 -13.27 -2.45
CA ARG A 278 7.62 -13.29 -3.44
C ARG A 278 6.68 -14.44 -3.13
N VAL A 279 5.39 -14.14 -3.04
CA VAL A 279 4.30 -15.09 -2.77
C VAL A 279 3.22 -14.91 -3.80
N ALA A 280 2.72 -15.99 -4.41
CA ALA A 280 1.56 -15.92 -5.29
C ALA A 280 0.44 -16.88 -4.87
N LEU A 281 -0.79 -16.42 -5.05
CA LEU A 281 -2.02 -17.17 -4.91
C LEU A 281 -2.73 -17.27 -6.25
N LEU A 282 -3.19 -18.47 -6.57
CA LEU A 282 -3.88 -18.85 -7.79
C LEU A 282 -5.25 -19.41 -7.42
N ASP A 283 -6.27 -19.01 -8.16
CA ASP A 283 -7.62 -19.55 -8.03
C ASP A 283 -8.05 -20.13 -9.38
N PRO A 284 -7.61 -21.34 -9.77
CA PRO A 284 -7.98 -21.90 -11.06
C PRO A 284 -9.50 -22.09 -11.17
N PRO A 285 -10.10 -22.01 -12.36
CA PRO A 285 -11.51 -22.35 -12.55
C PRO A 285 -11.77 -23.79 -12.13
N ARG A 286 -12.87 -24.00 -11.39
CA ARG A 286 -13.33 -25.34 -11.05
C ARG A 286 -13.53 -26.10 -12.35
N SER A 287 -12.87 -27.25 -12.50
CA SER A 287 -13.08 -28.16 -13.61
C SER A 287 -14.56 -28.54 -13.64
N ARG A 288 -15.23 -28.33 -14.79
CA ARG A 288 -16.57 -28.89 -14.99
C ARG A 288 -16.45 -30.42 -14.84
N PRO A 289 -17.31 -31.08 -14.04
CA PRO A 289 -17.37 -32.53 -14.09
C PRO A 289 -17.66 -32.96 -15.53
N PRO A 290 -17.09 -34.10 -16.00
CA PRO A 290 -17.38 -34.59 -17.34
C PRO A 290 -18.91 -34.71 -17.50
N ALA A 291 -19.44 -34.21 -18.61
CA ALA A 291 -20.83 -34.43 -18.97
C ALA A 291 -21.04 -35.95 -19.07
N GLY A 292 -21.78 -36.51 -18.12
CA GLY A 292 -22.20 -37.91 -18.11
C GLY A 292 -23.25 -38.18 -19.17
#